data_AF-A0A2U3P3A2-F1
#
_entry.id   AF-A0A2U3P3A2-F1
#
_cell.length_a   1.000
_cell.length_b   1.000
_cell.length_c   1.000
_cell.angle_alpha   90.00
_cell.angle_beta   90.00
_cell.angle_gamma   90.00
#
_symmetry.space_group_name_H-M   'P 1'
#
loop_
_entity.id
_entity.type
_entity.pdbx_description
1 polymer ?
#
loop_
_entity_poly.entity_id
_entity_poly.type
_entity_poly.pdbx_seq_one_letter_code
_entity_poly.pdbx_strand_id
1 'polypeptide(L)'
;LTNPQDPFWNNPFSYDPLGRVPYPEPLAGPPMGPPSGHPMGPPSGPPMFVPPPPPPQYRPPVCTLATLSLVFAFVFAPVGAILGQLGLARIQRTGELGRNRALIGLTLSYAFIGLTVVALAGWATVPGATKNHTAAPATTAPVTTSETPPPPTLAPDNIIRILPNLDALKNLTGDQNMEAGQTWDRPSKSDQDASIDRPECWGSIAPGAPEAYTVSAILRYRAEEFSDTRTLLKSSQVTQAATAFRDPASAQSQLTKLVDGWRQCSSAPVTLTGPGGRSYSLSLSAPADAGNGITTMDLEPKGLKLRFVRAVAAKANVVVDLIVSNLGTTDASAPRQTAVSIANYILNKIPD
;
A
#
# COMPACT_ATOMS: atom_id res chain seq x y z
N LEU A 1 17.65 -1.10 -17.06
CA LEU A 1 16.75 -2.26 -17.29
C LEU A 1 16.36 -2.78 -15.91
N THR A 2 15.30 -2.24 -15.34
CA THR A 2 14.84 -2.57 -13.97
C THR A 2 13.71 -3.60 -14.02
N ASN A 3 13.77 -4.54 -13.07
CA ASN A 3 12.96 -5.74 -12.99
C ASN A 3 11.52 -5.41 -12.57
N PRO A 4 10.48 -5.76 -13.36
CA PRO A 4 9.08 -5.44 -13.07
C PRO A 4 8.41 -6.32 -11.98
N GLN A 5 9.18 -7.02 -11.14
CA GLN A 5 8.65 -7.95 -10.11
C GLN A 5 9.07 -7.63 -8.67
N ASP A 6 9.55 -6.42 -8.38
CA ASP A 6 10.01 -6.08 -7.03
C ASP A 6 8.84 -5.63 -6.11
N PRO A 7 8.58 -6.28 -4.95
CA PRO A 7 7.39 -6.03 -4.11
C PRO A 7 7.34 -4.70 -3.36
N PHE A 8 8.38 -3.86 -3.45
CA PHE A 8 8.59 -2.67 -2.62
C PHE A 8 7.99 -1.36 -3.19
N TRP A 9 7.30 -1.43 -4.32
CA TRP A 9 6.83 -0.28 -5.10
C TRP A 9 5.48 0.33 -4.67
N ASN A 10 4.82 -0.20 -3.64
CA ASN A 10 3.41 0.07 -3.34
C ASN A 10 3.15 1.11 -2.23
N ASN A 11 4.10 2.00 -1.89
CA ASN A 11 3.88 2.98 -0.83
C ASN A 11 4.35 4.40 -1.24
N PRO A 12 3.52 5.46 -1.07
CA PRO A 12 3.93 6.88 -1.22
C PRO A 12 5.19 7.27 -0.43
N PHE A 13 5.57 6.43 0.54
CA PHE A 13 6.68 6.66 1.45
C PHE A 13 7.83 5.64 1.35
N SER A 14 7.78 4.66 0.44
CA SER A 14 8.88 3.68 0.27
C SER A 14 10.02 4.19 -0.62
N TYR A 15 9.93 5.40 -1.14
CA TYR A 15 10.98 5.99 -1.97
C TYR A 15 12.11 6.58 -1.11
N ASP A 16 13.33 6.04 -1.23
CA ASP A 16 14.55 6.62 -0.66
C ASP A 16 14.91 7.90 -1.43
N PRO A 17 14.71 9.11 -0.85
CA PRO A 17 14.91 10.38 -1.54
C PRO A 17 16.39 10.68 -1.84
N LEU A 18 17.32 9.82 -1.42
CA LEU A 18 18.75 9.95 -1.67
C LEU A 18 19.25 9.12 -2.87
N GLY A 19 18.37 8.42 -3.59
CA GLY A 19 18.74 7.69 -4.81
C GLY A 19 19.84 6.65 -4.61
N ARG A 20 19.97 6.08 -3.41
CA ARG A 20 20.95 5.03 -3.13
C ARG A 20 20.38 3.70 -3.60
N VAL A 21 20.75 3.29 -4.80
CA VAL A 21 20.86 1.85 -5.12
C VAL A 21 21.63 1.17 -3.98
N PRO A 22 21.25 -0.04 -3.54
CA PRO A 22 22.10 -0.83 -2.66
C PRO A 22 23.43 -1.01 -3.37
N TYR A 23 24.46 -0.29 -2.92
CA TYR A 23 25.82 -0.59 -3.32
C TYR A 23 26.10 -2.02 -2.84
N PRO A 24 26.56 -2.93 -3.72
CA PRO A 24 27.34 -4.06 -3.24
C PRO A 24 28.51 -3.47 -2.44
N GLU A 25 28.75 -4.02 -1.25
CA GLU A 25 29.89 -3.67 -0.41
C GLU A 25 31.16 -3.50 -1.26
N PRO A 26 31.99 -2.45 -1.04
CA PRO A 26 33.31 -2.41 -1.62
C PRO A 26 34.12 -3.55 -1.03
N LEU A 27 34.42 -4.55 -1.87
CA LEU A 27 35.49 -5.51 -1.63
C LEU A 27 36.75 -4.74 -1.24
N ALA A 28 37.27 -5.03 -0.05
CA ALA A 28 38.53 -4.50 0.46
C ALA A 28 39.64 -4.71 -0.57
N GLY A 29 40.05 -3.62 -1.23
CA GLY A 29 41.25 -3.60 -2.06
C GLY A 29 42.51 -3.61 -1.18
N PRO A 30 43.61 -4.24 -1.62
CA PRO A 30 44.85 -4.28 -0.86
C PRO A 30 45.53 -2.89 -0.77
N PRO A 31 46.35 -2.63 0.27
CA PRO A 31 46.84 -1.29 0.59
C PRO A 31 47.82 -0.73 -0.45
N MET A 32 47.68 0.56 -0.77
CA MET A 32 48.58 1.33 -1.64
C MET A 32 49.92 1.60 -0.94
N GLY A 33 51.03 1.19 -1.59
CA GLY A 33 52.40 1.62 -1.27
C GLY A 33 52.77 2.93 -1.98
N PRO A 34 53.83 3.64 -1.52
CA PRO A 34 54.20 4.98 -1.98
C PRO A 34 54.94 4.98 -3.34
N PRO A 35 55.02 6.14 -4.04
CA PRO A 35 55.41 6.21 -5.44
C PRO A 35 56.91 6.33 -5.64
N SER A 36 57.48 5.53 -6.55
CA SER A 36 58.88 5.69 -6.97
C SER A 36 59.10 5.28 -8.43
N GLY A 37 59.53 6.27 -9.23
CA GLY A 37 60.40 6.25 -10.42
C GLY A 37 60.44 5.03 -11.37
N HIS A 38 60.17 5.29 -12.66
CA HIS A 38 60.69 4.52 -13.80
C HIS A 38 62.24 4.62 -13.86
N PRO A 39 63.01 3.62 -14.37
CA PRO A 39 63.01 3.27 -15.81
C PRO A 39 63.38 1.81 -16.21
N MET A 40 63.10 1.51 -17.48
CA MET A 40 63.63 0.44 -18.38
C MET A 40 63.52 -1.05 -18.02
N GLY A 41 62.82 -1.81 -18.87
CA GLY A 41 62.82 -3.28 -18.92
C GLY A 41 63.11 -3.82 -20.35
N PRO A 42 63.92 -4.89 -20.52
CA PRO A 42 64.29 -5.52 -21.80
C PRO A 42 63.39 -6.77 -22.10
N PRO A 43 63.60 -7.56 -23.19
CA PRO A 43 62.55 -7.91 -24.16
C PRO A 43 61.75 -9.21 -23.89
N SER A 44 60.54 -9.21 -24.49
CA SER A 44 59.65 -10.33 -24.89
C SER A 44 59.92 -11.74 -24.36
N GLY A 45 59.07 -12.18 -23.42
CA GLY A 45 58.88 -13.58 -23.04
C GLY A 45 57.81 -14.30 -23.90
N PRO A 46 57.79 -15.65 -23.90
CA PRO A 46 56.99 -16.48 -24.81
C PRO A 46 55.48 -16.41 -24.52
N PRO A 47 54.62 -16.71 -25.53
CA PRO A 47 53.18 -16.50 -25.41
C PRO A 47 52.54 -17.40 -24.34
N MET A 48 51.89 -16.75 -23.38
CA MET A 48 51.09 -17.39 -22.34
C MET A 48 49.82 -17.99 -22.95
N PHE A 49 49.63 -19.29 -22.75
CA PHE A 49 48.48 -20.06 -23.20
C PHE A 49 47.25 -19.67 -22.36
N VAL A 50 46.25 -19.03 -22.96
CA VAL A 50 44.98 -18.70 -22.30
C VAL A 50 44.05 -19.91 -22.43
N PRO A 51 43.56 -20.53 -21.33
CA PRO A 51 42.63 -21.65 -21.42
C PRO A 51 41.29 -21.21 -22.05
N PRO A 52 40.62 -22.07 -22.83
CA PRO A 52 39.39 -21.72 -23.52
C PRO A 52 38.23 -21.45 -22.54
N PRO A 53 37.28 -20.57 -22.92
CA PRO A 53 36.14 -20.22 -22.08
C PRO A 53 35.22 -21.43 -21.81
N PRO A 54 34.57 -21.50 -20.64
CA PRO A 54 33.66 -22.59 -20.30
C PRO A 54 32.45 -22.62 -21.25
N PRO A 55 31.90 -23.82 -21.57
CA PRO A 55 30.82 -23.96 -22.53
C PRO A 55 29.52 -23.29 -22.03
N PRO A 56 28.68 -22.76 -22.95
CA PRO A 56 27.43 -22.13 -22.58
C PRO A 56 26.49 -23.11 -21.88
N GLN A 57 25.89 -22.67 -20.78
CA GLN A 57 24.94 -23.49 -20.02
C GLN A 57 23.67 -23.75 -20.83
N TYR A 58 23.46 -25.02 -21.17
CA TYR A 58 22.27 -25.55 -21.82
C TYR A 58 21.06 -25.41 -20.89
N ARG A 59 20.09 -24.55 -21.26
CA ARG A 59 18.78 -24.51 -20.60
C ARG A 59 17.95 -25.69 -21.09
N PRO A 60 17.47 -26.60 -20.22
CA PRO A 60 16.54 -27.64 -20.66
C PRO A 60 15.21 -27.00 -21.09
N PRO A 61 14.56 -27.52 -22.15
CA PRO A 61 13.23 -27.08 -22.53
C PRO A 61 12.25 -27.35 -21.39
N VAL A 62 11.39 -26.39 -21.09
CA VAL A 62 10.30 -26.53 -20.12
C VAL A 62 9.41 -27.70 -20.53
N CYS A 63 9.37 -28.75 -19.70
CA CYS A 63 8.53 -29.91 -19.94
C CYS A 63 7.05 -29.49 -19.86
N THR A 64 6.37 -29.59 -20.99
CA THR A 64 4.91 -29.45 -21.17
C THR A 64 4.07 -30.28 -20.18
N LEU A 65 4.68 -31.27 -19.52
CA LEU A 65 4.11 -32.04 -18.42
C LEU A 65 3.79 -31.22 -17.16
N ALA A 66 4.55 -30.17 -16.85
CA ALA A 66 4.30 -29.34 -15.66
C ALA A 66 3.01 -28.52 -15.80
N THR A 67 2.74 -28.01 -17.01
CA THR A 67 1.52 -27.25 -17.32
C THR A 67 0.29 -28.17 -17.34
N LEU A 68 0.43 -29.39 -17.88
CA LEU A 68 -0.64 -30.38 -17.88
C LEU A 68 -0.99 -30.89 -16.47
N SER A 69 -0.01 -30.97 -15.56
CA SER A 69 -0.24 -31.33 -14.15
C SER A 69 -1.08 -30.29 -13.40
N LEU A 70 -0.95 -29.00 -13.73
CA LEU A 70 -1.73 -27.94 -13.09
C LEU A 70 -3.20 -27.99 -13.53
N VAL A 71 -3.43 -28.31 -14.81
CA VAL A 71 -4.78 -28.42 -15.38
C VAL A 71 -5.51 -29.65 -14.82
N PHE A 72 -4.82 -30.78 -14.65
CA PHE A 72 -5.43 -31.98 -14.05
C PHE A 72 -5.62 -31.90 -12.52
N ALA A 73 -4.79 -31.12 -11.81
CA ALA A 73 -4.95 -30.89 -10.37
C ALA A 73 -6.27 -30.17 -10.02
N PHE A 74 -6.85 -29.43 -10.97
CA PHE A 74 -8.10 -28.70 -10.76
C PHE A 74 -9.36 -29.55 -11.00
N VAL A 75 -9.23 -30.75 -11.59
CA VAL A 75 -10.40 -31.54 -12.03
C VAL A 75 -10.73 -32.73 -11.11
N PHE A 76 -9.79 -33.25 -10.30
CA PHE A 76 -10.05 -34.35 -9.35
C PHE A 76 -9.22 -34.23 -8.06
N ALA A 77 -9.78 -33.54 -7.05
CA ALA A 77 -9.11 -33.13 -5.81
C ALA A 77 -8.55 -34.23 -4.84
N PRO A 78 -8.95 -35.52 -4.82
CA PRO A 78 -8.43 -36.42 -3.78
C PRO A 78 -7.06 -37.04 -4.08
N VAL A 79 -6.60 -37.09 -5.34
CA VAL A 79 -5.40 -37.86 -5.72
C VAL A 79 -4.11 -37.02 -5.67
N GLY A 80 -4.23 -35.69 -5.78
CA GLY A 80 -3.09 -34.76 -5.70
C GLY A 80 -2.40 -34.72 -4.35
N ALA A 81 -3.10 -35.05 -3.26
CA ALA A 81 -2.54 -35.07 -1.91
C ALA A 81 -1.52 -36.20 -1.69
N ILE A 82 -1.70 -37.35 -2.34
CA ILE A 82 -0.85 -38.54 -2.14
C ILE A 82 0.45 -38.43 -2.96
N LEU A 83 0.40 -37.85 -4.16
CA LEU A 83 1.60 -37.65 -4.99
C LEU A 83 2.53 -36.55 -4.45
N GLY A 84 2.02 -35.62 -3.64
CA GLY A 84 2.82 -34.62 -2.95
C GLY A 84 3.82 -35.20 -1.94
N GLN A 85 3.58 -36.41 -1.42
CA GLN A 85 4.42 -37.02 -0.39
C GLN A 85 5.64 -37.79 -0.93
N LEU A 86 5.75 -38.05 -2.24
CA LEU A 86 6.94 -38.70 -2.84
C LEU A 86 7.95 -37.73 -3.50
N GLY A 87 7.62 -36.44 -3.63
CA GLY A 87 8.50 -35.43 -4.23
C GLY A 87 9.62 -34.91 -3.31
N LEU A 88 9.51 -35.11 -2.00
CA LEU A 88 10.39 -34.50 -0.99
C LEU A 88 11.73 -35.22 -0.77
N ALA A 89 12.01 -36.33 -1.47
CA ALA A 89 13.22 -37.14 -1.27
C ALA A 89 14.39 -36.88 -2.26
N ARG A 90 14.39 -35.77 -3.01
CA ARG A 90 15.52 -35.43 -3.92
C ARG A 90 16.17 -34.06 -3.70
N ILE A 91 16.06 -33.48 -2.50
CA ILE A 91 16.87 -32.31 -2.10
C ILE A 91 17.49 -32.55 -0.72
N GLN A 92 18.20 -33.67 -0.56
CA GLN A 92 19.00 -33.97 0.64
C GLN A 92 20.41 -34.49 0.32
N ARG A 93 20.99 -34.10 -0.82
CA ARG A 93 22.33 -34.60 -1.19
C ARG A 93 23.44 -33.59 -1.37
N THR A 94 23.31 -32.40 -0.82
CA THR A 94 24.46 -31.55 -0.53
C THR A 94 24.25 -30.83 0.80
N GLY A 95 24.68 -31.48 1.90
CA GLY A 95 25.15 -30.74 3.07
C GLY A 95 26.34 -29.88 2.63
N GLU A 96 26.55 -28.68 3.11
CA GLU A 96 26.51 -28.21 4.49
C GLU A 96 26.00 -26.74 4.54
N LEU A 97 25.51 -26.27 5.71
CA LEU A 97 24.93 -24.93 6.00
C LEU A 97 23.40 -24.74 5.85
N GLY A 98 22.58 -25.78 6.08
CA GLY A 98 21.11 -25.64 6.15
C GLY A 98 20.43 -26.12 7.43
N ARG A 99 21.15 -26.81 8.33
CA ARG A 99 20.54 -27.62 9.39
C ARG A 99 19.72 -26.83 10.40
N ASN A 100 20.11 -25.59 10.71
CA ASN A 100 19.36 -24.75 11.67
C ASN A 100 18.12 -24.09 11.05
N ARG A 101 18.09 -23.84 9.72
CA ARG A 101 16.93 -23.23 9.05
C ARG A 101 15.83 -24.24 8.75
N ALA A 102 16.19 -25.48 8.39
CA ALA A 102 15.23 -26.56 8.22
C ALA A 102 14.55 -26.95 9.55
N LEU A 103 15.29 -26.91 10.66
CA LEU A 103 14.71 -27.17 11.99
C LEU A 103 13.68 -26.12 12.37
N ILE A 104 13.94 -24.83 12.10
CA ILE A 104 13.01 -23.72 12.38
C ILE A 104 11.74 -23.85 11.52
N GLY A 105 11.87 -24.15 10.23
CA GLY A 105 10.72 -24.37 9.35
C GLY A 105 9.85 -25.55 9.79
N LEU A 106 10.48 -26.67 10.17
CA LEU A 106 9.77 -27.84 10.68
C LEU A 106 9.09 -27.57 12.02
N THR A 107 9.77 -26.85 12.93
CA THR A 107 9.22 -26.50 14.26
C THR A 107 8.05 -25.54 14.12
N LEU A 108 8.12 -24.57 13.20
CA LEU A 108 7.01 -23.66 12.88
C LEU A 108 5.83 -24.40 12.26
N SER A 109 6.06 -25.34 11.34
CA SER A 109 4.98 -26.14 10.74
C SER A 109 4.29 -27.04 11.78
N TYR A 110 5.03 -27.69 12.67
CA TYR A 110 4.42 -28.48 13.75
C TYR A 110 3.72 -27.60 14.79
N ALA A 111 4.26 -26.41 15.10
CA ALA A 111 3.59 -25.45 15.98
C ALA A 111 2.26 -24.98 15.38
N PHE A 112 2.23 -24.67 14.08
CA PHE A 112 1.01 -24.26 13.39
C PHE A 112 -0.02 -25.40 13.37
N ILE A 113 0.39 -26.61 12.96
CA ILE A 113 -0.50 -27.79 12.96
C ILE A 113 -1.05 -28.07 14.37
N GLY A 114 -0.21 -28.01 15.40
CA GLY A 114 -0.63 -28.17 16.79
C GLY A 114 -1.65 -27.12 17.23
N LEU A 115 -1.43 -25.84 16.87
CA LEU A 115 -2.34 -24.74 17.20
C LEU A 115 -3.68 -24.91 16.47
N THR A 116 -3.69 -25.37 15.22
CA THR A 116 -4.92 -25.67 14.48
C THR A 116 -5.69 -26.83 15.10
N VAL A 117 -5.00 -27.90 15.53
CA VAL A 117 -5.63 -29.05 16.21
C VAL A 117 -6.22 -28.64 17.56
N VAL A 118 -5.52 -27.82 18.34
CA VAL A 118 -6.02 -27.30 19.63
C VAL A 118 -7.21 -26.36 19.43
N ALA A 119 -7.17 -25.48 18.42
CA ALA A 119 -8.30 -24.61 18.08
C ALA A 119 -9.54 -25.40 17.65
N LEU A 120 -9.35 -26.47 16.85
CA LEU A 120 -10.44 -27.37 16.45
C LEU A 120 -10.97 -28.20 17.62
N ALA A 121 -10.10 -28.67 18.52
CA ALA A 121 -10.51 -29.40 19.71
C ALA A 121 -11.26 -28.49 20.71
N GLY A 122 -10.84 -27.24 20.87
CA GLY A 122 -11.51 -26.25 21.73
C GLY A 122 -12.88 -25.81 21.21
N TRP A 123 -13.05 -25.75 19.88
CA TRP A 123 -14.36 -25.51 19.26
C TRP A 123 -15.34 -26.68 19.50
N ALA A 124 -14.84 -27.90 19.64
CA ALA A 124 -15.65 -29.11 19.83
C ALA A 124 -16.18 -29.30 21.27
N THR A 125 -15.70 -28.53 22.25
CA THR A 125 -16.09 -28.70 23.67
C THR A 125 -16.97 -27.58 24.23
N VAL A 126 -17.45 -26.64 23.41
CA VAL A 126 -18.40 -25.60 23.88
C VAL A 126 -19.82 -26.16 23.88
N PRO A 127 -20.47 -26.36 25.03
CA PRO A 127 -21.90 -26.65 25.06
C PRO A 127 -22.64 -25.39 24.64
N GLY A 128 -23.43 -25.46 23.56
CA GLY A 128 -24.32 -24.40 23.15
C GLY A 128 -25.33 -24.11 24.26
N ALA A 129 -25.15 -23.00 24.98
CA ALA A 129 -26.15 -22.49 25.90
C ALA A 129 -27.32 -21.90 25.10
N THR A 130 -28.32 -22.73 24.80
CA THR A 130 -29.64 -22.26 24.36
C THR A 130 -30.29 -21.48 25.50
N LYS A 131 -30.17 -20.15 25.48
CA LYS A 131 -31.02 -19.28 26.29
C LYS A 131 -32.39 -19.20 25.62
N ASN A 132 -33.33 -20.01 26.08
CA ASN A 132 -34.74 -19.83 25.76
C ASN A 132 -35.22 -18.54 26.43
N HIS A 133 -35.27 -17.45 25.68
CA HIS A 133 -35.96 -16.25 26.10
C HIS A 133 -37.47 -16.49 26.01
N THR A 134 -38.09 -16.79 27.16
CA THR A 134 -39.55 -16.75 27.31
C THR A 134 -40.01 -15.33 27.03
N ALA A 135 -40.79 -15.15 25.97
CA ALA A 135 -41.42 -13.88 25.64
C ALA A 135 -42.42 -13.47 26.73
N ALA A 136 -42.26 -12.26 27.27
CA ALA A 136 -43.27 -11.62 28.10
C ALA A 136 -44.43 -11.13 27.21
N PRO A 137 -45.69 -11.09 27.70
CA PRO A 137 -46.82 -10.63 26.92
C PRO A 137 -46.66 -9.17 26.48
N ALA A 138 -46.91 -8.89 25.20
CA ALA A 138 -46.83 -7.56 24.63
C ALA A 138 -47.85 -6.62 25.27
N THR A 139 -47.37 -5.51 25.83
CA THR A 139 -48.19 -4.32 26.07
C THR A 139 -48.18 -3.49 24.79
N THR A 140 -49.37 -3.23 24.25
CA THR A 140 -49.58 -2.49 22.99
C THR A 140 -49.05 -1.07 23.10
N ALA A 141 -47.93 -0.77 22.44
CA ALA A 141 -47.49 0.60 22.18
C ALA A 141 -48.13 1.10 20.87
N PRO A 142 -48.43 2.41 20.75
CA PRO A 142 -49.03 2.95 19.55
C PRO A 142 -48.09 2.82 18.34
N VAL A 143 -48.67 2.36 17.23
CA VAL A 143 -47.98 2.20 15.94
C VAL A 143 -47.53 3.58 15.47
N THR A 144 -46.22 3.84 15.57
CA THR A 144 -45.61 4.94 14.82
C THR A 144 -45.27 4.38 13.46
N THR A 145 -45.90 4.92 12.41
CA THR A 145 -45.60 4.59 11.02
C THR A 145 -44.11 4.81 10.79
N SER A 146 -43.32 3.72 10.64
CA SER A 146 -41.94 3.83 10.18
C SER A 146 -41.96 4.24 8.71
N GLU A 147 -41.82 5.52 8.45
CA GLU A 147 -41.52 6.03 7.12
C GLU A 147 -40.15 5.50 6.71
N THR A 148 -40.10 4.79 5.58
CA THR A 148 -38.84 4.32 4.99
C THR A 148 -37.95 5.52 4.72
N PRO A 149 -36.72 5.58 5.29
CA PRO A 149 -35.85 6.72 5.10
C PRO A 149 -35.56 6.97 3.62
N PRO A 150 -35.43 8.25 3.19
CA PRO A 150 -35.19 8.58 1.80
C PRO A 150 -33.90 7.94 1.27
N PRO A 151 -33.84 7.59 -0.02
CA PRO A 151 -32.65 7.00 -0.62
C PRO A 151 -31.48 8.01 -0.65
N PRO A 152 -30.23 7.53 -0.66
CA PRO A 152 -29.05 8.39 -0.77
C PRO A 152 -29.04 9.18 -2.07
N THR A 153 -28.62 10.45 -2.02
CA THR A 153 -28.54 11.37 -3.19
C THR A 153 -27.67 10.79 -4.31
N LEU A 154 -26.46 10.36 -3.99
CA LEU A 154 -25.64 9.55 -4.88
C LEU A 154 -25.79 8.08 -4.50
N ALA A 155 -26.29 7.28 -5.44
CA ALA A 155 -26.32 5.83 -5.30
C ALA A 155 -24.89 5.29 -5.04
N PRO A 156 -24.66 4.47 -4.00
CA PRO A 156 -23.31 4.04 -3.62
C PRO A 156 -22.52 3.38 -4.76
N ASP A 157 -23.17 2.63 -5.65
CA ASP A 157 -22.50 1.97 -6.79
C ASP A 157 -22.00 2.95 -7.87
N ASN A 158 -22.44 4.21 -7.85
CA ASN A 158 -21.97 5.24 -8.78
C ASN A 158 -20.70 5.95 -8.31
N ILE A 159 -20.16 5.62 -7.12
CA ILE A 159 -19.00 6.30 -6.54
C ILE A 159 -17.74 6.24 -7.40
N ILE A 160 -17.55 5.18 -8.18
CA ILE A 160 -16.41 5.07 -9.10
C ILE A 160 -16.51 6.06 -10.27
N ARG A 161 -17.73 6.47 -10.65
CA ARG A 161 -17.97 7.33 -11.82
C ARG A 161 -17.67 8.81 -11.56
N ILE A 162 -17.61 9.19 -10.28
CA ILE A 162 -17.32 10.58 -9.87
C ILE A 162 -15.82 10.86 -9.78
N LEU A 163 -14.97 9.83 -9.64
CA LEU A 163 -13.52 9.97 -9.65
C LEU A 163 -13.02 10.28 -11.08
N PRO A 164 -12.05 11.20 -11.25
CA PRO A 164 -11.37 11.38 -12.53
C PRO A 164 -10.57 10.11 -12.86
N ASN A 165 -10.77 9.61 -14.09
CA ASN A 165 -9.96 8.53 -14.62
C ASN A 165 -8.56 9.02 -15.03
N LEU A 166 -7.73 8.12 -15.55
CA LEU A 166 -6.36 8.43 -15.94
C LEU A 166 -6.26 9.64 -16.89
N ASP A 167 -7.06 9.68 -17.96
CA ASP A 167 -7.00 10.77 -18.93
C ASP A 167 -7.41 12.12 -18.33
N ALA A 168 -8.44 12.13 -17.47
CA ALA A 168 -8.82 13.31 -16.74
C ALA A 168 -7.70 13.77 -15.79
N LEU A 169 -7.03 12.85 -15.10
CA LEU A 169 -5.90 13.17 -14.22
C LEU A 169 -4.70 13.71 -14.99
N LYS A 170 -4.38 13.18 -16.18
CA LYS A 170 -3.32 13.75 -17.03
C LYS A 170 -3.58 15.21 -17.37
N ASN A 171 -4.84 15.58 -17.60
CA ASN A 171 -5.23 16.97 -17.87
C ASN A 171 -5.21 17.83 -16.59
N LEU A 172 -5.72 17.32 -15.46
CA LEU A 172 -5.78 18.05 -14.19
C LEU A 172 -4.40 18.30 -13.56
N THR A 173 -3.47 17.37 -13.78
CA THR A 173 -2.09 17.46 -13.26
C THR A 173 -1.15 18.17 -14.22
N GLY A 174 -1.50 18.25 -15.51
CA GLY A 174 -0.60 18.66 -16.58
C GLY A 174 0.50 17.62 -16.89
N ASP A 175 0.40 16.42 -16.32
CA ASP A 175 1.39 15.35 -16.47
C ASP A 175 0.84 14.23 -17.36
N GLN A 176 1.32 14.17 -18.61
CA GLN A 176 0.87 13.18 -19.59
C GLN A 176 1.34 11.75 -19.32
N ASN A 177 2.14 11.59 -18.28
CA ASN A 177 2.90 10.38 -18.00
C ASN A 177 2.42 9.67 -16.74
N MET A 178 1.34 10.18 -16.14
CA MET A 178 0.61 9.44 -15.13
C MET A 178 0.26 8.04 -15.65
N GLU A 179 0.44 7.07 -14.77
CA GLU A 179 0.06 5.68 -14.95
C GLU A 179 -0.88 5.28 -13.81
N ALA A 180 -1.85 4.42 -14.11
CA ALA A 180 -2.76 3.90 -13.09
C ALA A 180 -2.05 2.86 -12.22
N GLY A 181 -2.18 3.01 -10.90
CA GLY A 181 -1.64 2.13 -9.90
C GLY A 181 -2.72 1.28 -9.24
N GLN A 182 -2.56 1.06 -7.94
CA GLN A 182 -3.46 0.23 -7.15
C GLN A 182 -4.82 0.89 -6.96
N THR A 183 -5.83 0.05 -6.74
CA THR A 183 -7.19 0.49 -6.39
C THR A 183 -7.69 -0.26 -5.17
N TRP A 184 -8.56 0.39 -4.40
CA TRP A 184 -9.11 -0.15 -3.16
C TRP A 184 -10.61 0.07 -3.12
N ASP A 185 -11.36 -0.97 -2.74
CA ASP A 185 -12.81 -0.89 -2.55
C ASP A 185 -13.21 -0.83 -1.06
N ARG A 186 -12.21 -0.74 -0.17
CA ARG A 186 -12.36 -0.51 1.27
C ARG A 186 -11.13 0.21 1.83
N PRO A 187 -11.27 0.98 2.92
CA PRO A 187 -10.14 1.46 3.71
C PRO A 187 -9.14 0.33 4.02
N SER A 188 -7.87 0.49 3.64
CA SER A 188 -6.78 -0.45 3.93
C SER A 188 -6.06 -0.06 5.22
N LYS A 189 -5.58 -1.06 5.98
CA LYS A 189 -4.88 -0.81 7.23
C LYS A 189 -3.58 -0.05 6.98
N SER A 190 -3.40 1.09 7.63
CA SER A 190 -2.24 1.96 7.44
C SER A 190 -0.97 1.42 8.11
N ASP A 191 -1.10 0.49 9.04
CA ASP A 191 -0.01 -0.10 9.84
C ASP A 191 0.77 -1.23 9.13
N GLN A 192 0.34 -1.68 7.96
CA GLN A 192 1.00 -2.78 7.25
C GLN A 192 2.33 -2.36 6.63
N ASP A 193 2.42 -1.11 6.17
CA ASP A 193 3.54 -0.65 5.34
C ASP A 193 4.41 0.41 6.04
N ALA A 194 3.97 0.94 7.19
CA ALA A 194 4.75 1.83 8.06
C ALA A 194 4.12 1.90 9.46
N SER A 195 4.90 2.32 10.46
CA SER A 195 4.38 2.75 11.76
C SER A 195 4.46 4.26 11.90
N ILE A 196 3.61 4.81 12.75
CA ILE A 196 3.54 6.24 13.06
C ILE A 196 3.74 6.40 14.57
N ASP A 197 4.48 7.42 15.00
CA ASP A 197 4.69 7.73 16.42
C ASP A 197 3.39 8.14 17.14
N ARG A 198 2.46 8.73 16.39
CA ARG A 198 1.15 9.19 16.83
C ARG A 198 0.05 8.48 16.04
N PRO A 199 -0.43 7.29 16.48
CA PRO A 199 -1.41 6.48 15.75
C PRO A 199 -2.69 7.23 15.36
N GLU A 200 -3.10 8.20 16.17
CA GLU A 200 -4.26 9.04 15.88
C GLU A 200 -4.09 9.92 14.63
N CYS A 201 -2.87 10.10 14.14
CA CYS A 201 -2.54 10.96 13.00
C CYS A 201 -2.55 10.27 11.64
N TRP A 202 -2.88 8.98 11.57
CA TRP A 202 -3.02 8.29 10.29
C TRP A 202 -3.98 8.98 9.32
N GLY A 203 -5.07 9.53 9.84
CA GLY A 203 -6.03 10.32 9.06
C GLY A 203 -5.44 11.57 8.39
N SER A 204 -4.37 12.14 8.95
CA SER A 204 -3.64 13.28 8.37
C SER A 204 -2.58 12.87 7.37
N ILE A 205 -2.12 11.61 7.42
CA ILE A 205 -1.08 11.10 6.53
C ILE A 205 -1.66 10.45 5.27
N ALA A 206 -2.63 9.55 5.41
CA ALA A 206 -3.14 8.73 4.30
C ALA A 206 -4.64 8.97 4.05
N PRO A 207 -5.06 9.12 2.78
CA PRO A 207 -6.48 9.09 2.43
C PRO A 207 -7.12 7.76 2.79
N GLY A 208 -8.31 7.79 3.36
CA GLY A 208 -9.03 6.56 3.70
C GLY A 208 -8.38 5.71 4.80
N ALA A 209 -7.52 6.29 5.65
CA ALA A 209 -6.97 5.59 6.81
C ALA A 209 -8.11 5.14 7.76
N PRO A 210 -8.32 3.83 7.98
CA PRO A 210 -9.51 3.31 8.65
C PRO A 210 -9.71 3.86 10.07
N GLU A 211 -8.63 4.23 10.76
CA GLU A 211 -8.63 4.83 12.09
C GLU A 211 -9.37 6.18 12.11
N ALA A 212 -9.32 6.91 11.00
CA ALA A 212 -9.99 8.20 10.86
C ALA A 212 -11.47 8.06 10.45
N TYR A 213 -11.92 6.87 10.06
CA TYR A 213 -13.26 6.63 9.52
C TYR A 213 -14.16 5.90 10.51
N THR A 214 -15.46 6.18 10.45
CA THR A 214 -16.48 5.31 11.05
C THR A 214 -16.79 4.20 10.05
N VAL A 215 -15.91 3.20 9.97
CA VAL A 215 -15.93 2.17 8.89
C VAL A 215 -17.28 1.45 8.78
N SER A 216 -17.99 1.25 9.89
CA SER A 216 -19.33 0.64 9.90
C SER A 216 -20.43 1.49 9.25
N ALA A 217 -20.19 2.79 9.06
CA ALA A 217 -21.13 3.72 8.42
C ALA A 217 -20.88 3.87 6.91
N ILE A 218 -19.80 3.30 6.38
CA ILE A 218 -19.46 3.36 4.97
C ILE A 218 -20.37 2.40 4.19
N LEU A 219 -21.13 2.93 3.23
CA LEU A 219 -21.91 2.11 2.29
C LEU A 219 -21.07 1.64 1.11
N ARG A 220 -20.22 2.53 0.58
CA ARG A 220 -19.27 2.19 -0.49
C ARG A 220 -18.03 3.05 -0.38
N TYR A 221 -16.90 2.47 -0.70
CA TYR A 221 -15.61 3.15 -0.78
C TYR A 221 -14.97 2.82 -2.12
N ARG A 222 -14.27 3.79 -2.71
CA ARG A 222 -13.39 3.60 -3.85
C ARG A 222 -12.19 4.52 -3.69
N ALA A 223 -11.00 3.96 -3.79
CA ALA A 223 -9.77 4.73 -3.95
C ALA A 223 -8.92 4.21 -5.10
N GLU A 224 -8.15 5.11 -5.68
CA GLU A 224 -7.31 4.86 -6.85
C GLU A 224 -6.03 5.68 -6.72
N GLU A 225 -4.92 5.05 -7.07
CA GLU A 225 -3.60 5.68 -7.12
C GLU A 225 -3.13 5.85 -8.56
N PHE A 226 -2.44 6.95 -8.82
CA PHE A 226 -1.79 7.28 -10.09
C PHE A 226 -0.42 7.88 -9.82
N SER A 227 0.55 7.59 -10.68
CA SER A 227 1.92 8.09 -10.51
C SER A 227 2.67 8.31 -11.82
N ASP A 228 3.57 9.31 -11.88
CA ASP A 228 4.69 9.38 -12.82
C ASP A 228 6.01 9.09 -12.07
N THR A 229 6.66 7.98 -12.39
CA THR A 229 7.92 7.56 -11.76
C THR A 229 9.14 7.74 -12.67
N ARG A 230 8.98 8.30 -13.87
CA ARG A 230 10.02 8.27 -14.91
C ARG A 230 11.20 9.20 -14.62
N THR A 231 10.99 10.25 -13.83
CA THR A 231 12.05 11.19 -13.43
C THR A 231 12.18 11.25 -11.92
N LEU A 232 13.30 10.76 -11.38
CA LEU A 232 13.58 10.66 -9.93
C LEU A 232 13.35 11.96 -9.12
N LEU A 233 13.43 13.13 -9.76
CA LEU A 233 13.29 14.46 -9.14
C LEU A 233 12.05 15.24 -9.63
N LYS A 234 11.19 14.65 -10.44
CA LYS A 234 9.93 15.28 -10.90
C LYS A 234 8.74 14.33 -10.81
N SER A 235 8.89 13.22 -10.10
CA SER A 235 7.80 12.29 -9.89
C SER A 235 6.63 12.94 -9.17
N SER A 236 5.44 12.53 -9.59
CA SER A 236 4.18 12.99 -9.07
C SER A 236 3.32 11.77 -8.72
N GLN A 237 2.50 11.89 -7.69
CA GLN A 237 1.55 10.86 -7.31
C GLN A 237 0.24 11.50 -6.87
N VAL A 238 -0.86 10.85 -7.20
CA VAL A 238 -2.20 11.21 -6.78
C VAL A 238 -2.86 9.96 -6.22
N THR A 239 -3.29 10.02 -4.97
CA THR A 239 -4.24 9.03 -4.44
C THR A 239 -5.54 9.76 -4.15
N GLN A 240 -6.61 9.25 -4.75
CA GLN A 240 -7.95 9.80 -4.59
C GLN A 240 -8.89 8.77 -3.99
N ALA A 241 -9.69 9.17 -3.02
CA ALA A 241 -10.71 8.35 -2.41
C ALA A 241 -12.06 9.07 -2.41
N ALA A 242 -13.11 8.31 -2.67
CA ALA A 242 -14.49 8.72 -2.46
C ALA A 242 -15.18 7.69 -1.54
N THR A 243 -15.96 8.19 -0.58
CA THR A 243 -16.69 7.37 0.39
C THR A 243 -18.16 7.78 0.44
N ALA A 244 -19.07 6.85 0.17
CA ALA A 244 -20.51 7.06 0.22
C ALA A 244 -21.06 6.62 1.58
N PHE A 245 -21.92 7.48 2.12
CA PHE A 245 -22.65 7.31 3.37
C PHE A 245 -24.14 7.19 3.08
N ARG A 246 -24.90 6.85 4.13
CA ARG A 246 -26.36 6.74 4.07
C ARG A 246 -27.04 8.06 3.69
N ASP A 247 -26.56 9.16 4.26
CA ASP A 247 -27.20 10.46 4.17
C ASP A 247 -26.16 11.59 4.27
N PRO A 248 -26.53 12.83 3.93
CA PRO A 248 -25.61 13.96 3.99
C PRO A 248 -25.08 14.29 5.40
N ALA A 249 -25.87 14.06 6.45
CA ALA A 249 -25.42 14.34 7.81
C ALA A 249 -24.30 13.37 8.24
N SER A 250 -24.40 12.10 7.85
CA SER A 250 -23.36 11.09 8.05
C SER A 250 -22.05 11.46 7.32
N ALA A 251 -22.13 11.92 6.06
CA ALA A 251 -20.97 12.37 5.31
C ALA A 251 -20.34 13.62 5.93
N GLN A 252 -21.15 14.59 6.33
CA GLN A 252 -20.67 15.82 6.99
C GLN A 252 -20.01 15.52 8.34
N SER A 253 -20.58 14.61 9.13
CA SER A 253 -19.99 14.17 10.40
C SER A 253 -18.62 13.52 10.18
N GLN A 254 -18.48 12.70 9.13
CA GLN A 254 -17.19 12.12 8.77
C GLN A 254 -16.18 13.18 8.31
N LEU A 255 -16.58 14.19 7.54
CA LEU A 255 -15.72 15.31 7.16
C LEU A 255 -15.23 16.07 8.39
N THR A 256 -16.12 16.42 9.32
CA THR A 256 -15.76 17.08 10.57
C THR A 256 -14.74 16.27 11.35
N LYS A 257 -14.95 14.96 11.49
CA LYS A 257 -13.99 14.06 12.16
C LYS A 257 -12.61 14.09 11.50
N LEU A 258 -12.53 14.08 10.16
CA LEU A 258 -11.26 14.17 9.44
C LEU A 258 -10.55 15.50 9.72
N VAL A 259 -11.26 16.62 9.57
CA VAL A 259 -10.70 17.97 9.76
C VAL A 259 -10.24 18.20 11.20
N ASP A 260 -10.98 17.71 12.19
CA ASP A 260 -10.58 17.82 13.60
C ASP A 260 -9.33 16.99 13.90
N GLY A 261 -9.25 15.77 13.35
CA GLY A 261 -8.03 14.95 13.42
C GLY A 261 -6.83 15.66 12.79
N TRP A 262 -7.02 16.33 11.65
CA TRP A 262 -5.98 17.14 11.02
C TRP A 262 -5.52 18.29 11.93
N ARG A 263 -6.46 19.05 12.53
CA ARG A 263 -6.10 20.12 13.48
C ARG A 263 -5.29 19.58 14.66
N GLN A 264 -5.70 18.45 15.24
CA GLN A 264 -4.98 17.81 16.34
C GLN A 264 -3.56 17.37 15.95
N CYS A 265 -3.35 16.95 14.70
CA CYS A 265 -2.06 16.48 14.23
C CYS A 265 -1.12 17.59 13.78
N SER A 266 -1.65 18.75 13.39
CA SER A 266 -0.84 19.94 13.03
C SER A 266 -0.07 20.60 14.18
N SER A 267 -0.32 20.23 15.44
CA SER A 267 0.30 20.88 16.60
C SER A 267 1.78 20.54 16.79
N ALA A 268 2.23 19.41 16.24
CA ALA A 268 3.60 18.92 16.37
C ALA A 268 3.95 18.03 15.17
N PRO A 269 5.24 17.91 14.80
CA PRO A 269 5.67 16.99 13.76
C PRO A 269 5.24 15.54 14.05
N VAL A 270 5.00 14.80 12.99
CA VAL A 270 4.66 13.37 13.01
C VAL A 270 5.83 12.58 12.45
N THR A 271 6.16 11.44 13.05
CA THR A 271 7.25 10.57 12.59
C THR A 271 6.69 9.29 12.01
N LEU A 272 7.08 9.00 10.76
CA LEU A 272 6.76 7.75 10.08
C LEU A 272 8.02 6.88 10.03
N THR A 273 7.85 5.59 10.31
CA THR A 273 8.91 4.59 10.29
C THR A 273 8.53 3.48 9.33
N GLY A 274 9.29 3.31 8.25
CA GLY A 274 9.07 2.24 7.28
C GLY A 274 9.55 0.86 7.78
N PRO A 275 9.27 -0.23 7.05
CA PRO A 275 9.59 -1.60 7.47
C PRO A 275 11.08 -1.87 7.65
N GLY A 276 11.94 -1.06 7.01
CA GLY A 276 13.40 -1.09 7.17
C GLY A 276 13.92 -0.30 8.38
N GLY A 277 13.05 0.19 9.27
CA GLY A 277 13.41 0.96 10.47
C GLY A 277 13.83 2.41 10.21
N ARG A 278 13.89 2.83 8.95
CA ARG A 278 14.16 4.22 8.58
C ARG A 278 12.96 5.08 8.94
N SER A 279 13.23 6.18 9.64
CA SER A 279 12.21 7.13 10.06
C SER A 279 12.41 8.49 9.41
N TYR A 280 11.32 9.17 9.08
CA TYR A 280 11.32 10.56 8.64
C TYR A 280 10.18 11.32 9.33
N SER A 281 10.44 12.59 9.61
CA SER A 281 9.49 13.46 10.31
C SER A 281 8.85 14.43 9.32
N LEU A 282 7.54 14.61 9.46
CA LEU A 282 6.72 15.51 8.65
C LEU A 282 6.14 16.61 9.55
N SER A 283 6.33 17.85 9.13
CA SER A 283 5.58 18.99 9.65
C SER A 283 4.24 19.07 8.92
N LEU A 284 3.16 19.24 9.67
CA LEU A 284 1.80 19.34 9.15
C LEU A 284 1.33 20.79 9.29
N SER A 285 0.83 21.41 8.22
CA SER A 285 0.23 22.74 8.30
C SER A 285 -1.10 22.72 9.05
N ALA A 286 -1.61 23.85 9.53
CA ALA A 286 -3.01 23.91 9.93
C ALA A 286 -3.93 23.64 8.71
N PRO A 287 -5.09 22.98 8.88
CA PRO A 287 -6.09 22.87 7.82
C PRO A 287 -6.58 24.24 7.37
N ALA A 288 -6.64 24.47 6.07
CA ALA A 288 -7.04 25.73 5.47
C ALA A 288 -8.19 25.54 4.47
N ASP A 289 -9.13 26.48 4.47
CA ASP A 289 -10.19 26.54 3.46
C ASP A 289 -9.59 26.87 2.09
N ALA A 290 -9.93 26.07 1.09
CA ALA A 290 -9.52 26.23 -0.30
C ALA A 290 -10.70 26.57 -1.22
N GLY A 291 -11.86 26.93 -0.65
CA GLY A 291 -13.08 27.27 -1.37
C GLY A 291 -13.92 26.05 -1.74
N ASN A 292 -15.19 26.27 -2.10
CA ASN A 292 -16.16 25.23 -2.49
C ASN A 292 -16.31 24.10 -1.45
N GLY A 293 -16.10 24.40 -0.16
CA GLY A 293 -16.16 23.40 0.92
C GLY A 293 -14.95 22.45 0.97
N ILE A 294 -13.87 22.77 0.24
CA ILE A 294 -12.63 21.99 0.23
C ILE A 294 -11.72 22.48 1.34
N THR A 295 -11.27 21.58 2.21
CA THR A 295 -10.22 21.84 3.19
C THR A 295 -8.93 21.18 2.74
N THR A 296 -7.81 21.91 2.82
CA THR A 296 -6.48 21.41 2.45
C THR A 296 -5.50 21.48 3.62
N MET A 297 -4.45 20.66 3.55
CA MET A 297 -3.34 20.65 4.51
C MET A 297 -2.05 20.24 3.79
N ASP A 298 -0.94 20.90 4.10
CA ASP A 298 0.37 20.54 3.58
C ASP A 298 1.11 19.63 4.56
N LEU A 299 1.82 18.64 4.02
CA LEU A 299 2.79 17.84 4.77
C LEU A 299 4.18 18.06 4.18
N GLU A 300 5.09 18.48 5.04
CA GLU A 300 6.47 18.80 4.71
C GLU A 300 7.43 17.85 5.43
N PRO A 301 8.03 16.89 4.71
CA PRO A 301 9.12 16.10 5.26
C PRO A 301 10.36 16.95 5.50
N LYS A 302 11.00 16.77 6.67
CA LYS A 302 12.19 17.52 7.05
C LYS A 302 13.37 17.21 6.13
N GLY A 303 13.95 18.25 5.51
CA GLY A 303 15.19 18.15 4.74
C GLY A 303 15.05 17.49 3.36
N LEU A 304 13.82 17.26 2.89
CA LEU A 304 13.55 16.66 1.59
C LEU A 304 12.88 17.67 0.65
N LYS A 305 13.25 17.60 -0.63
CA LYS A 305 12.53 18.31 -1.71
C LYS A 305 11.32 17.48 -2.11
N LEU A 306 10.33 17.43 -1.23
CA LEU A 306 9.10 16.68 -1.38
C LEU A 306 7.98 17.47 -0.70
N ARG A 307 6.83 17.54 -1.36
CA ARG A 307 5.62 18.13 -0.79
C ARG A 307 4.46 17.17 -1.01
N PHE A 308 3.69 16.98 0.05
CA PHE A 308 2.39 16.35 -0.04
C PHE A 308 1.33 17.37 0.32
N VAL A 309 0.19 17.32 -0.36
CA VAL A 309 -0.99 18.11 -0.03
C VAL A 309 -2.18 17.18 0.09
N ARG A 310 -2.85 17.24 1.24
CA ARG A 310 -4.13 16.61 1.47
C ARG A 310 -5.26 17.55 1.07
N ALA A 311 -6.35 16.99 0.56
CA ALA A 311 -7.60 17.72 0.37
C ALA A 311 -8.79 16.84 0.76
N VAL A 312 -9.73 17.40 1.52
CA VAL A 312 -10.98 16.74 1.90
C VAL A 312 -12.17 17.66 1.66
N ALA A 313 -13.28 17.07 1.26
CA ALA A 313 -14.55 17.77 1.09
C ALA A 313 -15.72 16.79 1.27
N ALA A 314 -16.93 17.32 1.47
CA ALA A 314 -18.15 16.54 1.42
C ALA A 314 -19.21 17.27 0.62
N LYS A 315 -20.00 16.52 -0.15
CA LYS A 315 -21.19 17.00 -0.84
C LYS A 315 -22.23 15.90 -0.85
N ALA A 316 -23.49 16.25 -0.57
CA ALA A 316 -24.55 15.29 -0.33
C ALA A 316 -24.07 14.17 0.63
N ASN A 317 -24.30 12.91 0.28
CA ASN A 317 -23.92 11.75 1.09
C ASN A 317 -22.50 11.22 0.80
N VAL A 318 -21.59 12.04 0.24
CA VAL A 318 -20.25 11.58 -0.18
C VAL A 318 -19.15 12.44 0.44
N VAL A 319 -18.10 11.78 0.92
CA VAL A 319 -16.82 12.40 1.32
C VAL A 319 -15.76 12.10 0.26
N VAL A 320 -14.99 13.11 -0.09
CA VAL A 320 -13.81 13.05 -0.96
C VAL A 320 -12.57 13.24 -0.08
N ASP A 321 -11.57 12.38 -0.23
CA ASP A 321 -10.30 12.44 0.51
C ASP A 321 -9.13 12.14 -0.43
N LEU A 322 -8.20 13.08 -0.55
CA LEU A 322 -7.15 13.08 -1.57
C LEU A 322 -5.79 13.34 -0.93
N ILE A 323 -4.75 12.81 -1.56
CA ILE A 323 -3.37 13.27 -1.40
C ILE A 323 -2.72 13.43 -2.77
N VAL A 324 -1.97 14.52 -2.92
CA VAL A 324 -1.12 14.77 -4.09
C VAL A 324 0.30 14.95 -3.59
N SER A 325 1.26 14.26 -4.20
CA SER A 325 2.68 14.38 -3.89
C SER A 325 3.49 14.82 -5.11
N ASN A 326 4.45 15.70 -4.88
CA ASN A 326 5.39 16.15 -5.90
C ASN A 326 6.81 16.10 -5.35
N LEU A 327 7.68 15.37 -6.03
CA LEU A 327 9.12 15.30 -5.75
C LEU A 327 9.86 16.46 -6.42
N GLY A 328 11.03 16.79 -5.88
CA GLY A 328 11.94 17.83 -6.38
C GLY A 328 11.54 19.26 -6.05
N THR A 329 10.47 19.47 -5.28
CA THR A 329 9.97 20.80 -4.91
C THR A 329 9.89 20.99 -3.39
N THR A 330 10.05 22.23 -2.95
CA THR A 330 9.68 22.69 -1.59
C THR A 330 8.45 23.60 -1.61
N ASP A 331 7.87 23.82 -2.78
CA ASP A 331 6.66 24.61 -2.98
C ASP A 331 5.44 23.70 -3.03
N ALA A 332 4.46 24.00 -2.17
CA ALA A 332 3.19 23.28 -2.08
C ALA A 332 2.10 23.86 -3.01
N SER A 333 2.36 24.98 -3.70
CA SER A 333 1.36 25.66 -4.55
C SER A 333 0.81 24.75 -5.65
N ALA A 334 1.69 24.11 -6.42
CA ALA A 334 1.33 23.20 -7.51
C ALA A 334 0.55 21.96 -7.02
N PRO A 335 1.04 21.13 -6.08
CA PRO A 335 0.26 20.00 -5.59
C PRO A 335 -1.08 20.42 -4.96
N ARG A 336 -1.14 21.60 -4.31
CA ARG A 336 -2.41 22.12 -3.76
C ARG A 336 -3.39 22.48 -4.86
N GLN A 337 -2.94 23.16 -5.91
CA GLN A 337 -3.79 23.48 -7.06
C GLN A 337 -4.32 22.21 -7.72
N THR A 338 -3.49 21.19 -7.88
CA THR A 338 -3.91 19.88 -8.41
C THR A 338 -4.94 19.21 -7.50
N ALA A 339 -4.69 19.16 -6.18
CA ALA A 339 -5.62 18.56 -5.21
C ALA A 339 -6.99 19.26 -5.22
N VAL A 340 -7.00 20.59 -5.26
CA VAL A 340 -8.23 21.40 -5.35
C VAL A 340 -8.94 21.17 -6.68
N SER A 341 -8.20 21.04 -7.79
CA SER A 341 -8.79 20.79 -9.11
C SER A 341 -9.45 19.42 -9.19
N ILE A 342 -8.82 18.39 -8.61
CA ILE A 342 -9.38 17.03 -8.49
C ILE A 342 -10.63 17.05 -7.60
N ALA A 343 -10.55 17.69 -6.43
CA ALA A 343 -11.70 17.79 -5.53
C ALA A 343 -12.89 18.48 -6.23
N ASN A 344 -12.68 19.60 -6.91
CA ASN A 344 -13.73 20.29 -7.67
C ASN A 344 -14.30 19.41 -8.80
N TYR A 345 -13.45 18.68 -9.54
CA TYR A 345 -13.91 17.73 -10.55
C TYR A 345 -14.90 16.72 -9.95
N ILE A 346 -14.58 16.16 -8.78
CA ILE A 346 -15.42 15.16 -8.11
C ILE A 346 -16.71 15.80 -7.59
N LEU A 347 -16.60 16.94 -6.89
CA LEU A 347 -17.76 17.66 -6.33
C LEU A 347 -18.77 18.09 -7.40
N ASN A 348 -18.31 18.48 -8.59
CA ASN A 348 -19.17 18.85 -9.71
C ASN A 348 -19.95 17.67 -10.30
N LYS A 349 -19.56 16.43 -10.01
CA LYS A 349 -20.28 15.22 -10.43
C LYS A 349 -21.24 14.68 -9.38
N ILE A 350 -21.22 15.23 -8.17
CA ILE A 350 -22.15 14.86 -7.10
C ILE A 350 -23.39 15.76 -7.24
N PRO A 351 -24.61 15.19 -7.32
CA PRO A 351 -25.85 15.96 -7.34
C PRO A 351 -26.01 16.80 -6.07
N ASP A 352 -26.83 17.85 -6.15
CA ASP A 352 -27.15 18.72 -5.01
C ASP A 352 -28.04 18.03 -3.95
#